data_AF-A0A442SE94-F1
#
_entry.id   AF-A0A442SE94-F1
#
_cell.length_a   1.000
_cell.length_b   1.000
_cell.length_c   1.000
_cell.angle_alpha   90.00
_cell.angle_beta   90.00
_cell.angle_gamma   90.00
#
_symmetry.space_group_name_H-M   'P 1'
#
loop_
_entity.id
_entity.type
_entity.pdbx_description
1 polymer ?
#
loop_
_entity_poly.entity_id
_entity_poly.type
_entity_poly.pdbx_seq_one_letter_code
_entity_poly.pdbx_strand_id
1 'polypeptide(L)' 'NTDNMSIAGETIDYGPCAFLDIYDPKTVFSSIDQLGRYAYANQPAIAQWNLTRLAECLLPLLAEDQDKSV' A
#
# COMPACT_ATOMS: atom_id res chain seq x y z
N ASN A 1 -3.52 -3.30 -2.37
CA ASN A 1 -2.33 -3.81 -3.10
C ASN A 1 -1.66 -2.68 -3.87
N THR A 2 -0.51 -2.89 -4.50
CA THR A 2 0.20 -1.84 -5.27
C THR A 2 -0.58 -1.38 -6.50
N ASP A 3 -1.32 -2.28 -7.15
CA ASP A 3 -2.25 -2.01 -8.26
C ASP A 3 -3.43 -1.12 -7.87
N ASN A 4 -3.78 -1.07 -6.58
CA ASN A 4 -4.88 -0.25 -6.04
C ASN A 4 -4.38 1.04 -5.36
N MET A 5 -3.16 1.47 -5.66
CA MET A 5 -2.61 2.76 -5.23
C MET A 5 -2.68 3.74 -6.41
N SER A 6 -3.57 4.72 -6.34
CA SER A 6 -3.64 5.79 -7.36
C SER A 6 -2.37 6.65 -7.32
N ILE A 7 -1.78 6.92 -8.49
CA ILE A 7 -0.66 7.86 -8.63
C ILE A 7 -1.07 9.28 -8.19
N ALA A 8 -2.35 9.63 -8.33
CA ALA A 8 -2.89 10.92 -7.90
C ALA A 8 -3.15 11.01 -6.38
N GLY A 9 -2.99 9.90 -5.64
CA GLY A 9 -3.28 9.86 -4.19
C GLY A 9 -4.76 9.71 -3.83
N GLU A 10 -5.60 9.37 -4.81
CA GLU A 10 -7.03 9.17 -4.61
C GLU A 10 -7.34 7.75 -4.12
N THR A 11 -8.41 7.61 -3.32
CA THR A 11 -8.93 6.31 -2.91
C THR A 11 -9.67 5.64 -4.06
N ILE A 12 -9.26 4.42 -4.43
CA ILE A 12 -9.80 3.65 -5.56
C ILE A 12 -10.06 2.19 -5.14
N ASP A 13 -10.74 1.43 -6.01
CA ASP A 13 -11.04 0.01 -5.85
C ASP A 13 -11.75 -0.35 -4.53
N TYR A 14 -12.98 0.15 -4.37
CA TYR A 14 -13.84 -0.11 -3.21
C TYR A 14 -14.38 -1.56 -3.25
N GLY A 15 -13.57 -2.49 -2.75
CA GLY A 15 -13.96 -3.87 -2.48
C GLY A 15 -14.45 -4.05 -1.04
N PRO A 16 -13.80 -4.90 -0.21
CA PRO A 16 -14.16 -5.12 1.18
C PRO A 16 -13.61 -3.98 2.08
N CYS A 17 -14.10 -2.76 1.88
CA CYS A 17 -13.80 -1.61 2.72
C CYS A 17 -15.01 -1.26 3.61
N ALA A 18 -14.74 -0.72 4.79
CA ALA A 18 -15.77 -0.15 5.64
C ALA A 18 -15.19 0.92 6.58
N PHE A 19 -16.09 1.68 7.18
CA PHE A 19 -15.76 2.57 8.29
C PHE A 19 -15.72 1.78 9.60
N LEU A 20 -14.93 2.24 10.57
CA LEU A 20 -14.90 1.65 11.91
C LEU A 20 -16.17 2.05 12.67
N ASP A 21 -16.97 1.07 13.10
CA ASP A 21 -18.08 1.30 14.04
C ASP A 21 -17.58 1.46 15.48
N ILE A 22 -16.63 0.60 15.87
CA ILE A 22 -15.93 0.64 17.15
C ILE A 22 -14.44 0.73 16.85
N TYR A 23 -13.73 1.58 17.59
CA TYR A 23 -12.29 1.70 17.43
C TYR A 23 -11.58 0.43 17.91
N ASP A 24 -11.00 -0.30 16.95
CA ASP A 24 -10.00 -1.34 17.20
C ASP A 24 -8.88 -1.21 16.16
N PRO A 25 -7.62 -0.94 16.56
CA PRO A 25 -6.52 -0.80 15.61
C PRO A 25 -6.24 -2.07 14.79
N LYS A 26 -6.70 -3.24 15.25
CA LYS A 26 -6.53 -4.53 14.57
C LYS A 26 -7.69 -4.87 13.64
N THR A 27 -8.70 -4.00 13.47
CA THR A 27 -9.83 -4.27 12.58
C THR A 27 -9.37 -4.52 11.15
N VAL A 28 -9.88 -5.60 10.56
CA VAL A 28 -9.69 -6.03 9.18
C VAL A 28 -11.07 -6.22 8.54
N PHE A 29 -11.27 -5.72 7.33
CA PHE A 29 -12.55 -5.84 6.61
C PHE A 29 -12.53 -6.87 5.49
N SER A 30 -11.35 -7.19 4.95
CA SER A 30 -11.20 -8.23 3.94
C SER A 30 -11.25 -9.61 4.58
N SER A 31 -12.19 -10.47 4.16
CA SER A 31 -12.32 -11.85 4.66
C SER A 31 -11.11 -12.73 4.34
N ILE A 32 -10.31 -12.35 3.36
CA ILE A 32 -9.10 -13.08 2.95
C ILE A 32 -7.83 -12.57 3.65
N ASP A 33 -7.88 -11.44 4.35
CA ASP A 33 -6.72 -10.88 5.06
C ASP A 33 -6.56 -11.51 6.46
N GLN A 34 -6.28 -12.81 6.48
CA GLN A 34 -6.16 -13.60 7.72
C GLN A 34 -4.99 -13.17 8.61
N LEU A 35 -3.97 -12.53 8.03
CA LEU A 35 -2.77 -12.07 8.74
C LEU A 35 -2.85 -10.59 9.15
N GLY A 36 -3.95 -9.91 8.82
CA GLY A 36 -4.14 -8.49 9.11
C GLY A 36 -3.13 -7.58 8.43
N ARG A 37 -2.65 -7.96 7.23
CA ARG A 37 -1.74 -7.13 6.42
C ARG A 37 -2.32 -5.73 6.22
N TYR A 38 -3.63 -5.64 6.00
CA TYR A 38 -4.36 -4.40 5.74
C TYR A 38 -5.27 -3.99 6.91
N ALA A 39 -4.96 -4.44 8.13
CA ALA A 39 -5.62 -3.95 9.34
C ALA A 39 -5.50 -2.42 9.44
N TYR A 40 -6.46 -1.76 10.10
CA TYR A 40 -6.53 -0.29 10.20
C TYR A 40 -5.19 0.36 10.57
N ALA A 41 -4.56 -0.10 11.66
CA ALA A 41 -3.28 0.46 12.12
C ALA A 41 -2.09 0.13 11.20
N ASN A 42 -2.19 -0.87 10.33
CA ASN A 42 -1.12 -1.26 9.40
C ASN A 42 -1.12 -0.44 8.11
N GLN A 43 -2.21 0.25 7.78
CA GLN A 43 -2.35 0.99 6.52
C GLN A 43 -1.22 2.02 6.27
N PRO A 44 -0.76 2.82 7.25
CA PRO A 44 0.34 3.77 7.01
C PRO A 44 1.66 3.08 6.61
N ALA A 45 2.03 2.00 7.30
CA ALA A 45 3.27 1.27 7.00
C ALA A 45 3.18 0.53 5.65
N ILE A 46 2.00 0.00 5.32
CA ILE A 46 1.74 -0.61 4.00
C ILE A 46 1.81 0.43 2.88
N ALA A 47 1.27 1.63 3.10
CA ALA A 47 1.35 2.71 2.11
C ALA A 47 2.81 3.09 1.83
N GLN A 48 3.63 3.20 2.89
CA GLN A 48 5.08 3.40 2.75
C GLN A 48 5.73 2.25 1.96
N TRP A 49 5.41 0.99 2.28
CA TRP A 49 5.95 -0.16 1.57
C TRP A 49 5.59 -0.15 0.07
N ASN A 50 4.35 0.21 -0.27
CA ASN A 50 3.90 0.35 -1.65
C ASN A 50 4.64 1.49 -2.37
N LEU A 51 4.86 2.62 -1.71
CA LEU A 51 5.66 3.73 -2.25
C LEU A 51 7.12 3.31 -2.51
N THR A 52 7.71 2.48 -1.64
CA THR A 52 9.03 1.91 -1.89
C THR A 52 9.04 1.04 -3.14
N ARG A 53 8.00 0.22 -3.38
CA ARG A 53 7.88 -0.56 -4.64
C ARG A 53 7.82 0.36 -5.86
N LEU A 54 7.06 1.46 -5.78
CA LEU A 54 7.01 2.45 -6.86
C LEU A 54 8.38 3.09 -7.09
N ALA A 55 9.08 3.48 -6.03
CA ALA A 55 10.40 4.09 -6.11
C ALA A 55 11.43 3.17 -6.79
N GLU A 56 11.42 1.87 -6.48
CA GLU A 56 12.27 0.88 -7.16
C GLU A 56 12.04 0.84 -8.67
N CYS A 57 10.78 0.92 -9.12
CA CYS A 57 10.47 0.98 -10.56
C CYS A 57 10.98 2.26 -11.23
N LEU A 58 11.19 3.33 -10.47
CA LEU A 58 11.70 4.60 -10.99
C LEU A 58 13.23 4.68 -10.99
N LEU A 59 13.93 3.82 -10.24
CA LEU A 59 15.40 3.85 -10.14
C LEU A 59 16.11 3.85 -11.51
N PRO A 60 15.75 3.00 -12.50
CA PRO A 60 16.43 2.98 -13.80
C PRO A 60 16.23 4.25 -14.64
N LEU A 61 15.22 5.07 -14.29
CA LEU A 61 14.92 6.33 -14.96
C LEU A 61 15.63 7.52 -14.27
N LEU A 62 16.00 7.36 -13.00
CA LEU A 62 16.59 8.41 -12.18
C LEU A 62 18.12 8.26 -12.05
N ALA A 63 18.66 7.06 -12.27
CA ALA A 63 20.10 6.82 -12.25
C ALA A 63 20.74 7.19 -13.60
N GLU A 64 21.80 8.00 -13.56
CA GLU A 64 22.64 8.31 -14.75
C GLU A 64 23.37 7.06 -15.28
N ASP A 65 23.60 6.07 -14.40
CA ASP A 65 24.32 4.83 -14.67
C ASP A 65 23.49 3.64 -14.17
N GLN A 66 22.89 2.90 -15.10
CA GLN A 66 21.98 1.79 -14.79
C GLN A 66 22.68 0.63 -14.07
N ASP A 67 24.01 0.51 -14.17
CA ASP A 67 24.77 -0.58 -13.54
C ASP A 67 25.01 -0.35 -12.03
N LYS A 68 24.73 0.86 -11.52
CA LYS A 68 24.80 1.18 -10.07
C LYS A 68 23.45 1.12 -9.35
N SER A 69 22.41 0.64 -10.03
CA SER A 69 21.02 0.74 -9.56
C SER A 69 20.58 -0.32 -8.53
N VAL A 70 21.48 -1.15 -8.01
CA VAL A 70 21.16 -2.26 -7.09
C VAL A 70 22.18 -2.36 -5.96
#